data_AF-A0A5C2SJM5-F1
#
_entry.id   AF-A0A5C2SJM5-F1
#
_cell.length_a   1.000
_cell.length_b   1.000
_cell.length_c   1.000
_cell.angle_alpha   90.00
_cell.angle_beta   90.00
_cell.angle_gamma   90.00
#
_symmetry.space_group_name_H-M   'P 1'
#
loop_
_entity.id
_entity.type
_entity.pdbx_description
1 polymer ?
#
loop_
_entity_poly.entity_id
_entity_poly.type
_entity_poly.pdbx_seq_one_letter_code
_entity_poly.pdbx_strand_id
1 'polypeptide(L)'
;MPVINDLRPRPRFPPQHMYVGDGSKVSLQEQMGLQSCEDIFAAILHVIRRTCAKHGMNLNVPYGRQDPVVLDMVHEKLLERIAVLREFEDGWPVTFYLRSELKVHYPSQSTCHKEILQLRHSHRVSGSLGTRRSVHGRLLGRWKGGHWLRPLAPTYISLRRLSEPSKST
;
A
#
# COMPACT_ATOMS: atom_id res chain seq x y z
N MET A 1 -43.95 -8.82 -10.92
CA MET A 1 -43.46 -9.29 -9.62
C MET A 1 -42.16 -8.57 -9.34
N PRO A 2 -42.07 -7.71 -8.31
CA PRO A 2 -40.81 -7.07 -7.97
C PRO A 2 -39.83 -8.16 -7.51
N VAL A 3 -38.68 -8.26 -8.19
CA VAL A 3 -37.53 -8.98 -7.66
C VAL A 3 -37.07 -8.13 -6.48
N ILE A 4 -37.46 -8.53 -5.27
CA ILE A 4 -36.88 -7.97 -4.05
C ILE A 4 -35.44 -8.45 -4.09
N ASN A 5 -34.54 -7.61 -4.58
CA ASN A 5 -33.12 -7.86 -4.49
C ASN A 5 -32.80 -7.88 -3.00
N ASP A 6 -32.53 -9.06 -2.45
CA ASP A 6 -32.09 -9.28 -1.07
C ASP A 6 -30.67 -8.73 -0.87
N LEU A 7 -30.49 -7.44 -1.11
CA LEU A 7 -29.24 -6.74 -0.88
C LEU A 7 -28.97 -6.72 0.62
N ARG A 8 -27.73 -7.06 0.99
CA ARG A 8 -27.23 -6.94 2.34
C ARG A 8 -27.27 -5.46 2.75
N PRO A 9 -28.10 -5.09 3.74
CA PRO A 9 -28.30 -3.69 4.07
C PRO A 9 -27.03 -3.10 4.67
N ARG A 10 -26.92 -1.78 4.61
CA ARG A 10 -25.84 -1.08 5.32
C ARG A 10 -25.96 -1.35 6.82
N PRO A 11 -24.87 -1.71 7.51
CA PRO A 11 -24.91 -1.92 8.95
C PRO A 11 -25.21 -0.60 9.67
N ARG A 12 -26.02 -0.66 10.74
CA ARG A 12 -26.34 0.51 11.58
C ARG A 12 -25.10 1.17 12.17
N PHE A 13 -24.09 0.36 12.48
CA PHE A 13 -22.79 0.82 12.94
C PHE A 13 -21.74 0.45 11.90
N PRO A 14 -21.05 1.43 11.29
CA PRO A 14 -20.00 1.14 10.33
C PRO A 14 -18.86 0.36 11.01
N PRO A 15 -18.14 -0.48 10.24
CA PRO A 15 -17.00 -1.19 10.79
C PRO A 15 -15.96 -0.21 11.31
N GLN A 16 -15.15 -0.62 12.28
CA GLN A 16 -14.16 0.28 12.88
C GLN A 16 -12.75 0.07 12.33
N HIS A 17 -12.50 -1.11 11.78
CA HIS A 17 -11.22 -1.53 11.21
C HIS A 17 -11.46 -2.43 10.00
N MET A 18 -10.43 -2.61 9.17
CA MET A 18 -10.56 -3.35 7.90
C MET A 18 -10.51 -4.86 8.10
N TYR A 19 -9.54 -5.34 8.87
CA TYR A 19 -9.27 -6.76 9.10
C TYR A 19 -9.77 -7.21 10.46
N VAL A 20 -10.05 -8.51 10.60
CA VAL A 20 -10.41 -9.12 11.88
C VAL A 20 -9.32 -8.83 12.92
N GLY A 21 -9.75 -8.31 14.08
CA GLY A 21 -8.86 -7.94 15.19
C GLY A 21 -9.01 -8.85 16.40
N ASP A 22 -8.89 -8.26 17.59
CA ASP A 22 -9.04 -8.91 18.90
C ASP A 22 -10.50 -9.24 19.27
N GLY A 23 -11.45 -9.06 18.35
CA GLY A 23 -12.88 -9.31 18.57
C GLY A 23 -13.62 -8.21 19.34
N SER A 24 -12.95 -7.12 19.73
CA SER A 24 -13.59 -6.02 20.48
C SER A 24 -14.60 -5.23 19.64
N LYS A 25 -14.42 -5.19 18.32
CA LYS A 25 -15.20 -4.42 17.35
C LYS A 25 -15.34 -5.24 16.07
N VAL A 26 -16.43 -5.01 15.34
CA VAL A 26 -16.66 -5.71 14.07
C VAL A 26 -15.83 -5.07 12.95
N SER A 27 -15.11 -5.91 12.23
CA SER A 27 -14.31 -5.56 11.05
C SER A 27 -15.14 -5.47 9.77
N LEU A 28 -14.61 -4.77 8.77
CA LEU A 28 -15.17 -4.81 7.42
C LEU A 28 -15.18 -6.25 6.89
N GLN A 29 -14.08 -6.98 7.11
CA GLN A 29 -13.92 -8.36 6.67
C GLN A 29 -15.01 -9.29 7.26
N GLU A 30 -15.32 -9.18 8.55
CA GLU A 30 -16.41 -9.94 9.19
C GLU A 30 -17.79 -9.53 8.66
N GLN A 31 -18.04 -8.24 8.49
CA GLN A 31 -19.34 -7.77 7.96
C GLN A 31 -19.57 -8.19 6.50
N MET A 32 -18.48 -8.40 5.74
CA MET A 32 -18.56 -8.98 4.41
C MET A 32 -18.70 -10.51 4.42
N GLY A 33 -18.51 -11.17 5.57
CA GLY A 33 -18.50 -12.62 5.69
C GLY A 33 -17.23 -13.28 5.13
N LEU A 34 -16.11 -12.55 5.12
CA LEU A 34 -14.82 -12.97 4.55
C LEU A 34 -13.75 -13.24 5.62
N GLN A 35 -14.14 -13.46 6.88
CA GLN A 35 -13.23 -13.71 8.00
C GLN A 35 -12.34 -14.95 7.80
N SER A 36 -12.82 -15.95 7.05
CA SER A 36 -12.05 -17.16 6.74
C SER A 36 -11.37 -17.12 5.36
N CYS A 37 -11.53 -16.01 4.61
CA CYS A 37 -11.07 -15.86 3.23
C CYS A 37 -10.24 -14.58 3.07
N GLU A 38 -9.12 -14.50 3.82
CA GLU A 38 -8.25 -13.32 3.85
C GLU A 38 -7.66 -12.99 2.48
N ASP A 39 -7.30 -14.01 1.69
CA ASP A 39 -6.78 -13.90 0.33
C ASP A 39 -7.81 -13.25 -0.62
N ILE A 40 -9.07 -13.66 -0.55
CA ILE A 40 -10.17 -13.07 -1.32
C ILE A 40 -10.37 -11.62 -0.91
N PHE A 41 -10.39 -11.34 0.40
CA PHE A 41 -10.54 -9.98 0.90
C PHE A 41 -9.39 -9.09 0.43
N ALA A 42 -8.14 -9.54 0.56
CA ALA A 42 -6.96 -8.82 0.08
C ALA A 42 -7.00 -8.58 -1.44
N ALA A 43 -7.46 -9.56 -2.22
CA ALA A 43 -7.65 -9.41 -3.66
C ALA A 43 -8.70 -8.33 -4.00
N ILE A 44 -9.82 -8.28 -3.28
CA ILE A 44 -10.82 -7.21 -3.42
C ILE A 44 -10.18 -5.85 -3.16
N LEU A 45 -9.48 -5.68 -2.04
CA LEU A 45 -8.84 -4.41 -1.69
C LEU A 45 -7.80 -4.00 -2.75
N HIS A 46 -7.04 -4.97 -3.27
CA HIS A 46 -6.08 -4.73 -4.35
C HIS A 46 -6.76 -4.22 -5.63
N VAL A 47 -7.88 -4.82 -6.04
CA VAL A 47 -8.66 -4.35 -7.19
C VAL A 47 -9.22 -2.95 -6.95
N ILE A 48 -9.63 -2.63 -5.72
CA ILE A 48 -10.07 -1.28 -5.36
C ILE A 48 -8.95 -0.26 -5.57
N ARG A 49 -7.77 -0.50 -4.98
CA ARG A 49 -6.60 0.39 -5.12
C ARG A 49 -6.20 0.59 -6.58
N ARG A 50 -6.15 -0.50 -7.36
CA ARG A 50 -5.79 -0.45 -8.77
C ARG A 50 -6.81 0.34 -9.59
N THR A 51 -8.09 0.23 -9.28
CA THR A 51 -9.14 1.00 -9.96
C THR A 51 -9.05 2.48 -9.61
N CYS A 52 -8.84 2.83 -8.34
CA CYS A 52 -8.61 4.21 -7.91
C CYS A 52 -7.44 4.85 -8.67
N ALA A 53 -6.29 4.16 -8.70
CA ALA A 53 -5.10 4.63 -9.40
C ALA A 53 -5.33 4.78 -10.92
N LYS A 54 -6.01 3.81 -11.55
CA LYS A 54 -6.31 3.84 -12.99
C LYS A 54 -7.17 5.04 -13.39
N HIS A 55 -8.09 5.45 -12.52
CA HIS A 55 -9.02 6.54 -12.77
C HIS A 55 -8.54 7.89 -12.21
N GLY A 56 -7.27 7.98 -11.80
CA GLY A 56 -6.64 9.24 -11.38
C GLY A 56 -7.09 9.75 -10.01
N MET A 57 -7.68 8.88 -9.17
CA MET A 57 -8.12 9.28 -7.84
C MET A 57 -6.92 9.62 -6.95
N ASN A 58 -6.92 10.80 -6.34
CA ASN A 58 -5.77 11.28 -5.58
C ASN A 58 -5.80 10.73 -4.16
N LEU A 59 -4.99 9.70 -3.88
CA LEU A 59 -4.97 9.06 -2.54
C LEU A 59 -4.49 9.97 -1.40
N ASN A 60 -3.90 11.13 -1.71
CA ASN A 60 -3.45 12.11 -0.71
C ASN A 60 -4.55 13.11 -0.30
N VAL A 61 -5.69 13.11 -1.01
CA VAL A 61 -6.81 14.01 -0.73
C VAL A 61 -7.86 13.24 0.08
N PRO A 62 -8.40 13.83 1.15
CA PRO A 62 -9.39 13.11 1.94
C PRO A 62 -10.68 12.88 1.17
N TYR A 63 -11.40 11.80 1.50
CA TYR A 63 -12.62 11.38 0.78
C TYR A 63 -13.61 12.52 0.50
N GLY A 64 -13.92 13.34 1.52
CA GLY A 64 -14.88 14.46 1.39
C GLY A 64 -14.39 15.65 0.55
N ARG A 65 -13.14 15.64 0.07
CA ARG A 65 -12.56 16.64 -0.83
C ARG A 65 -12.23 16.08 -2.21
N GLN A 66 -12.55 14.82 -2.47
CA GLN A 66 -12.42 14.24 -3.81
C GLN A 66 -13.48 14.83 -4.74
N ASP A 67 -13.20 14.76 -6.04
CA ASP A 67 -14.20 15.06 -7.05
C ASP A 67 -15.34 14.01 -6.99
N PRO A 68 -16.60 14.41 -6.75
CA PRO A 68 -17.73 13.49 -6.68
C PRO A 68 -17.91 12.68 -7.98
N VAL A 69 -17.61 13.27 -9.15
CA VAL A 69 -17.73 12.58 -10.44
C VAL A 69 -16.72 11.42 -10.53
N VAL A 70 -15.51 11.63 -10.01
CA VAL A 70 -14.48 10.58 -9.96
C VAL A 70 -14.86 9.49 -8.95
N LEU A 71 -15.40 9.87 -7.79
CA LEU A 71 -15.88 8.91 -6.79
C LEU A 71 -16.98 8.01 -7.35
N ASP A 72 -18.00 8.60 -7.97
CA ASP A 72 -19.13 7.85 -8.54
C ASP A 72 -18.67 6.93 -9.67
N MET A 73 -17.83 7.43 -10.59
CA MET A 73 -17.24 6.61 -11.66
C MET A 73 -16.43 5.43 -11.10
N VAL A 74 -15.57 5.67 -10.10
CA VAL A 74 -14.78 4.60 -9.47
C VAL A 74 -15.71 3.60 -8.78
N HIS A 75 -16.75 4.08 -8.09
CA HIS A 75 -17.73 3.25 -7.41
C HIS A 75 -18.45 2.32 -8.39
N GLU A 76 -19.01 2.86 -9.48
CA GLU A 76 -19.66 2.07 -10.53
C GLU A 76 -18.71 1.04 -11.14
N LYS A 77 -17.48 1.43 -11.46
CA LYS A 77 -16.48 0.52 -12.04
C LYS A 77 -16.07 -0.60 -11.10
N LEU A 78 -16.12 -0.38 -9.79
CA LEU A 78 -15.84 -1.41 -8.79
C LEU A 78 -17.00 -2.40 -8.66
N LEU A 79 -18.24 -1.91 -8.65
CA LEU A 79 -19.42 -2.76 -8.70
C LEU A 79 -19.48 -3.58 -9.99
N GLU A 80 -19.06 -3.01 -11.12
CA GLU A 80 -18.95 -3.75 -12.38
C GLU A 80 -17.98 -4.92 -12.29
N ARG A 81 -16.79 -4.72 -11.68
CA ARG A 81 -15.70 -5.69 -11.67
C ARG A 81 -15.79 -6.75 -10.58
N ILE A 82 -16.34 -6.40 -9.42
CA ILE A 82 -16.36 -7.27 -8.25
C ILE A 82 -17.82 -7.60 -7.94
N ALA A 83 -18.27 -8.76 -8.44
CA ALA A 83 -19.66 -9.19 -8.32
C ALA A 83 -20.16 -9.22 -6.87
N VAL A 84 -19.33 -9.69 -5.94
CA VAL A 84 -19.62 -9.74 -4.49
C VAL A 84 -20.04 -8.38 -3.94
N LEU A 85 -19.48 -7.27 -4.45
CA LEU A 85 -19.83 -5.94 -3.95
C LEU A 85 -21.25 -5.49 -4.34
N ARG A 86 -21.84 -6.09 -5.37
CA ARG A 86 -23.23 -5.81 -5.80
C ARG A 86 -24.27 -6.39 -4.84
N GLU A 87 -23.88 -7.34 -4.00
CA GLU A 87 -24.74 -7.91 -2.98
C GLU A 87 -24.99 -6.95 -1.82
N PHE A 88 -24.23 -5.85 -1.72
CA PHE A 88 -24.36 -4.88 -0.64
C PHE A 88 -25.10 -3.64 -1.12
N GLU A 89 -26.07 -3.20 -0.32
CA GLU A 89 -26.83 -1.98 -0.55
C GLU A 89 -25.89 -0.78 -0.71
N ASP A 90 -26.10 -0.01 -1.78
CA ASP A 90 -25.29 1.14 -2.19
C ASP A 90 -23.79 0.85 -2.32
N GLY A 91 -23.36 -0.41 -2.43
CA GLY A 91 -21.94 -0.77 -2.44
C GLY A 91 -21.19 -0.28 -1.20
N TRP A 92 -21.85 -0.22 -0.03
CA TRP A 92 -21.29 0.41 1.17
C TRP A 92 -19.88 -0.07 1.58
N PRO A 93 -19.45 -1.33 1.33
CA PRO A 93 -18.07 -1.73 1.63
C PRO A 93 -17.02 -0.92 0.86
N VAL A 94 -17.32 -0.51 -0.38
CA VAL A 94 -16.45 0.36 -1.19
C VAL A 94 -16.35 1.73 -0.54
N THR A 95 -17.50 2.34 -0.24
CA THR A 95 -17.56 3.66 0.38
C THR A 95 -16.81 3.67 1.72
N PHE A 96 -16.99 2.62 2.52
CA PHE A 96 -16.27 2.45 3.79
C PHE A 96 -14.75 2.35 3.56
N TYR A 97 -14.34 1.46 2.66
CA TYR A 97 -12.94 1.26 2.32
C TYR A 97 -12.28 2.57 1.86
N LEU A 98 -12.90 3.29 0.92
CA LEU A 98 -12.37 4.54 0.40
C LEU A 98 -12.24 5.60 1.50
N ARG A 99 -13.24 5.73 2.38
CA ARG A 99 -13.16 6.62 3.55
C ARG A 99 -12.07 6.22 4.53
N SER A 100 -11.75 4.92 4.63
CA SER A 100 -10.72 4.41 5.54
C SER A 100 -9.30 4.69 5.04
N GLU A 101 -9.07 4.59 3.73
CA GLU A 101 -7.76 4.82 3.11
C GLU A 101 -7.49 6.29 2.82
N LEU A 102 -8.50 7.05 2.41
CA LEU A 102 -8.40 8.48 2.17
C LEU A 102 -8.55 9.29 3.48
N LYS A 103 -8.09 8.75 4.60
CA LYS A 103 -8.01 9.54 5.83
C LYS A 103 -6.87 10.54 5.68
N VAL A 104 -7.05 11.74 6.23
CA VAL A 104 -5.96 12.72 6.30
C VAL A 104 -4.84 12.07 7.10
N HIS A 105 -3.76 11.67 6.42
CA HIS A 105 -2.50 11.37 7.08
C HIS A 105 -1.96 12.70 7.59
N TYR A 106 -2.38 13.09 8.79
CA TYR A 106 -1.52 13.95 9.59
C TYR A 106 -0.22 13.16 9.75
N PRO A 107 0.95 13.71 9.37
CA PRO A 107 2.22 13.07 9.66
C PRO A 107 2.29 12.89 11.17
N SER A 108 1.99 11.67 11.62
CA SER A 108 2.04 11.31 13.02
C SER A 108 3.50 11.40 13.43
N GLN A 109 3.84 12.37 14.28
CA GLN A 109 5.17 12.52 14.88
C GLN A 109 5.53 11.36 15.84
N SER A 110 5.01 10.14 15.64
CA SER A 110 5.05 9.05 16.61
C SER A 110 6.05 7.92 16.30
N THR A 111 6.87 8.04 15.25
CA THR A 111 7.94 7.07 14.96
C THR A 111 9.36 7.59 15.19
N CYS A 112 9.54 8.74 15.83
CA CYS A 112 10.88 9.26 16.18
C CYS A 112 11.44 8.76 17.53
N HIS A 113 10.78 7.82 18.23
CA HIS A 113 11.23 7.45 19.59
C HIS A 113 11.12 5.97 19.97
N LYS A 114 11.41 5.05 19.03
CA LYS A 114 11.66 3.63 19.38
C LYS A 114 12.96 3.03 18.82
N GLU A 115 13.76 3.80 18.06
CA GLU A 115 14.97 3.28 17.41
C GLU A 115 16.29 3.70 18.10
N ILE A 116 16.25 4.18 19.35
CA ILE A 116 17.48 4.52 20.11
C ILE A 116 17.73 3.60 21.32
N LEU A 117 16.79 2.72 21.69
CA LEU A 117 16.95 1.84 22.87
C LEU A 117 17.16 0.35 22.56
N GLN A 118 17.05 -0.10 21.31
CA GLN A 118 17.30 -1.49 20.92
C GLN A 118 18.77 -1.79 20.56
N LEU A 119 19.60 -0.78 20.32
CA LEU A 119 21.00 -0.95 19.86
C LEU A 119 22.06 -0.94 20.98
N ARG A 120 21.66 -0.99 22.26
CA ARG A 120 22.59 -0.95 23.41
C ARG A 120 22.65 -2.22 24.26
N HIS A 121 21.91 -3.28 23.94
CA HIS A 121 21.81 -4.48 24.79
C HIS A 121 22.46 -5.77 24.25
N SER A 122 23.45 -5.69 23.34
CA SER A 122 24.14 -6.88 22.82
C SER A 122 25.66 -6.89 22.97
N HIS A 123 26.25 -6.22 23.97
CA HIS A 123 27.69 -6.39 24.25
C HIS A 123 28.03 -6.37 25.76
N ARG A 124 27.86 -7.53 26.41
CA ARG A 124 28.51 -7.97 27.66
C ARG A 124 28.05 -9.44 27.86
N VAL A 125 28.86 -10.50 27.96
CA VAL A 125 30.21 -10.71 28.50
C VAL A 125 30.76 -12.08 28.02
N SER A 126 32.09 -12.18 27.92
CA SER A 126 32.99 -13.37 27.95
C SER A 126 32.93 -14.40 26.83
N GLY A 127 34.04 -14.90 26.27
CA GLY A 127 35.46 -14.71 26.55
C GLY A 127 36.22 -15.99 26.14
N SER A 128 37.39 -15.85 25.50
CA SER A 128 38.65 -16.60 25.77
C SER A 128 39.62 -16.55 24.58
N LEU A 129 40.90 -16.71 24.94
CA LEU A 129 42.16 -16.41 24.26
C LEU A 129 42.41 -17.09 22.89
N GLY A 130 43.20 -16.43 22.03
CA GLY A 130 43.81 -17.08 20.85
C GLY A 130 44.63 -16.19 19.90
N THR A 131 45.76 -15.65 20.36
CA THR A 131 47.06 -15.49 19.66
C THR A 131 47.14 -15.07 18.16
N ARG A 132 47.62 -13.83 17.95
CA ARG A 132 48.66 -13.34 16.99
C ARG A 132 48.42 -13.14 15.47
N ARG A 133 48.90 -11.95 15.04
CA ARG A 133 49.42 -11.50 13.71
C ARG A 133 48.35 -11.26 12.63
N SER A 134 48.38 -10.25 11.76
CA SER A 134 49.33 -9.19 11.43
C SER A 134 48.61 -8.14 10.56
N VAL A 135 48.92 -6.86 10.80
CA VAL A 135 49.13 -5.75 9.84
C VAL A 135 48.18 -5.61 8.62
N HIS A 136 47.40 -4.52 8.62
CA HIS A 136 47.24 -3.47 7.59
C HIS A 136 45.97 -2.70 7.97
N GLY A 137 46.07 -1.50 8.55
CA GLY A 137 46.07 -0.28 7.74
C GLY A 137 44.79 0.51 8.02
N ARG A 138 44.90 1.50 8.91
CA ARG A 138 43.85 2.49 9.22
C ARG A 138 43.50 3.26 7.95
N LEU A 139 42.23 3.62 7.76
CA LEU A 139 41.79 5.02 7.87
C LEU A 139 40.28 5.18 7.66
N LEU A 140 39.65 5.61 8.75
CA LEU A 140 38.37 6.27 8.79
C LEU A 140 38.36 7.47 7.85
N GLY A 141 37.47 7.42 6.85
CA GLY A 141 37.09 8.56 6.02
C GLY A 141 36.30 9.57 6.85
N ARG A 142 37.01 10.62 7.25
CA ARG A 142 36.56 11.79 8.01
C ARG A 142 35.68 12.69 7.14
N TRP A 143 34.49 13.04 7.64
CA TRP A 143 33.60 14.05 7.07
C TRP A 143 34.21 15.46 7.17
N LYS A 144 34.32 16.18 6.05
CA LYS A 144 34.58 17.63 6.04
C LYS A 144 34.16 18.25 4.70
N GLY A 145 33.33 19.30 4.76
CA GLY A 145 33.12 20.25 3.65
C GLY A 145 32.04 19.84 2.64
N GLY A 146 30.83 20.39 2.80
CA GLY A 146 29.69 20.10 1.94
C GLY A 146 29.88 20.59 0.52
N HIS A 147 29.92 19.66 -0.44
CA HIS A 147 29.56 19.85 -1.84
C HIS A 147 29.05 18.51 -2.39
N TRP A 148 27.84 18.50 -2.95
CA TRP A 148 27.34 17.36 -3.71
C TRP A 148 28.00 17.37 -5.09
N LEU A 149 28.98 16.49 -5.33
CA LEU A 149 29.39 16.18 -6.69
C LEU A 149 28.34 15.27 -7.32
N ARG A 150 27.69 15.79 -8.36
CA ARG A 150 26.73 15.07 -9.21
C ARG A 150 27.36 13.78 -9.76
N PRO A 151 26.62 12.66 -9.84
CA PRO A 151 27.00 11.57 -10.72
C PRO A 151 26.95 12.05 -12.18
N LEU A 152 28.08 11.96 -12.87
CA LEU A 152 28.13 12.07 -14.33
C LEU A 152 27.38 10.88 -14.92
N ALA A 153 26.38 11.17 -15.75
CA ALA A 153 25.63 10.17 -16.50
C ALA A 153 26.55 9.37 -17.44
N PRO A 154 26.40 8.04 -17.54
CA PRO A 154 26.97 7.31 -18.66
C PRO A 154 26.03 7.44 -19.86
N THR A 155 26.41 8.26 -20.83
CA THR A 155 25.92 8.14 -22.21
C THR A 155 26.65 6.96 -22.85
N TYR A 156 25.92 5.89 -23.19
CA TYR A 156 26.43 4.92 -24.15
C TYR A 156 25.49 4.79 -25.34
N ILE A 157 26.15 4.91 -26.48
CA ILE A 157 25.66 5.07 -27.84
C ILE A 157 25.02 3.77 -28.36
N SER A 158 23.89 3.92 -29.04
CA SER A 158 23.23 2.91 -29.85
C SER A 158 24.06 2.54 -31.09
N LEU A 159 24.35 1.25 -31.30
CA LEU A 159 24.74 0.70 -32.61
C LEU A 159 24.32 -0.78 -32.75
N ARG A 160 23.49 -1.05 -33.77
CA ARG A 160 23.15 -2.31 -34.52
C ARG A 160 21.68 -2.16 -34.93
N ARG A 161 21.25 -1.77 -36.13
CA ARG A 161 21.55 -2.11 -37.55
C ARG A 161 21.26 -3.56 -37.95
N LEU A 162 20.36 -3.66 -38.96
CA LEU A 162 19.96 -4.80 -39.81
C LEU A 162 18.91 -5.71 -39.14
N SER A 163 17.74 -5.99 -39.72
CA SER A 163 17.44 -6.30 -41.13
C SER A 163 15.94 -6.11 -41.44
N GLU A 164 15.61 -5.45 -42.55
CA GLU A 164 14.38 -5.75 -43.31
C GLU A 164 14.63 -7.01 -44.17
N PRO A 165 13.56 -7.74 -44.54
CA PRO A 165 13.13 -7.75 -45.95
C PRO A 165 11.59 -7.64 -46.05
N SER A 166 11.07 -6.67 -46.81
CA SER A 166 10.69 -6.76 -48.24
C SER A 166 9.49 -7.67 -48.57
N LYS A 167 8.34 -6.99 -48.72
CA LYS A 167 7.35 -7.01 -49.83
C LYS A 167 6.52 -8.26 -50.22
N SER A 168 5.32 -7.89 -50.68
CA SER A 168 4.39 -8.51 -51.64
C SER A 168 3.43 -9.56 -51.05
N THR A 169 2.11 -9.45 -51.23
CA THR A 169 1.34 -9.02 -52.41
C THR A 169 0.05 -8.30 -52.00
#